data_AF-A0A368GPF3-F1
#
_entry.id   AF-A0A368GPF3-F1
#
_cell.length_a   1.000
_cell.length_b   1.000
_cell.length_c   1.000
_cell.angle_alpha   90.00
_cell.angle_beta   90.00
_cell.angle_gamma   90.00
#
_symmetry.space_group_name_H-M   'P 1'
#
loop_
_entity.id
_entity.type
_entity.pdbx_description
1 polymer ?
#
loop_
_entity_poly.entity_id
_entity_poly.type
_entity_poly.pdbx_seq_one_letter_code
_entity_poly.pdbx_strand_id
1 'polypeptide(L)'
;MKAFLTVIAILTFQQRAFSTNDFESFPSENRHIIIENTNACSIAANFRAAFDDFHNGLRQNVSRGVPYNSIRFQKRLMYGLIYDCELEKKAAEETMNPGSAINYGVVNFTMQYTKSVLKAVKEGLVGLLNNTKALNQVIYPKATRFGCWGILKKENKTRQVLSTCVYDKKAEMDSLITKEACTTNENCTYYNGSTCLWSLCYAKKFF
;
A
#
# COMPACT_ATOMS: atom_id res chain seq x y z
N MET A 1 59.98 -44.83 -13.87
CA MET A 1 59.11 -44.74 -12.67
C MET A 1 59.51 -43.53 -11.85
N LYS A 2 58.68 -42.48 -11.88
CA LYS A 2 58.51 -41.44 -10.85
C LYS A 2 57.32 -40.60 -11.29
N ALA A 3 56.18 -40.85 -10.64
CA ALA A 3 54.91 -40.21 -10.91
C ALA A 3 54.91 -38.79 -10.33
N PHE A 4 54.54 -37.81 -11.15
CA PHE A 4 54.15 -36.49 -10.68
C PHE A 4 52.67 -36.56 -10.27
N LEU A 5 52.39 -36.40 -8.98
CA LEU A 5 51.03 -36.12 -8.50
C LEU A 5 50.75 -34.64 -8.75
N THR A 6 49.86 -34.35 -9.70
CA THR A 6 49.23 -33.03 -9.84
C THR A 6 47.87 -33.10 -9.15
N VAL A 7 47.75 -32.44 -8.00
CA VAL A 7 46.48 -32.31 -7.27
C VAL A 7 45.63 -31.27 -7.98
N ILE A 8 44.59 -31.71 -8.67
CA ILE A 8 43.55 -30.81 -9.22
C ILE A 8 42.56 -30.53 -8.09
N ALA A 9 42.65 -29.33 -7.50
CA ALA A 9 41.65 -28.84 -6.57
C ALA A 9 40.39 -28.45 -7.35
N ILE A 10 39.39 -29.32 -7.35
CA ILE A 10 38.06 -29.01 -7.88
C ILE A 10 37.36 -28.13 -6.84
N LEU A 11 37.36 -26.81 -7.08
CA LEU A 11 36.51 -25.87 -6.37
C LEU A 11 35.06 -26.15 -6.76
N THR A 12 34.37 -26.98 -5.98
CA THR A 12 32.92 -27.15 -6.09
C THR A 12 32.24 -25.87 -5.59
N PHE A 13 31.85 -25.00 -6.52
CA PHE A 13 30.86 -23.95 -6.26
C PHE A 13 29.56 -24.65 -5.85
N GLN A 14 29.26 -24.68 -4.55
CA GLN A 14 27.92 -24.99 -4.08
C GLN A 14 27.01 -23.82 -4.47
N GLN A 15 26.40 -23.91 -5.65
CA GLN A 15 25.17 -23.18 -5.93
C GLN A 15 24.11 -23.71 -4.96
N ARG A 16 23.87 -22.98 -3.87
CA ARG A 16 22.63 -23.12 -3.11
C ARG A 16 21.50 -22.80 -4.08
N ALA A 17 20.87 -23.85 -4.59
CA ALA A 17 19.57 -23.77 -5.23
C ALA A 17 18.58 -23.20 -4.20
N PHE A 18 18.35 -21.90 -4.26
CA PHE A 18 17.24 -21.27 -3.55
C PHE A 18 15.98 -21.67 -4.31
N SER A 19 15.18 -22.58 -3.76
CA SER A 19 13.96 -23.05 -4.41
C SER A 19 13.04 -21.86 -4.68
N THR A 20 12.75 -21.59 -5.94
CA THR A 20 11.99 -20.44 -6.44
C THR A 20 10.47 -20.60 -6.32
N ASN A 21 9.96 -21.26 -5.27
CA ASN A 21 8.55 -21.66 -5.21
C ASN A 21 7.66 -20.89 -4.23
N ASP A 22 8.02 -19.67 -3.79
CA ASP A 22 7.13 -18.87 -2.91
C ASP A 22 7.13 -17.35 -3.19
N PHE A 23 7.61 -16.90 -4.35
CA PHE A 23 7.46 -15.49 -4.71
C PHE A 23 6.16 -15.31 -5.51
N GLU A 24 5.04 -15.12 -4.80
CA GLU A 24 3.83 -14.55 -5.42
C GLU A 24 4.24 -13.31 -6.22
N SER A 25 4.01 -13.35 -7.54
CA SER A 25 4.19 -12.21 -8.45
C SER A 25 3.45 -11.00 -7.91
N PHE A 26 3.96 -9.79 -8.18
CA PHE A 26 3.44 -8.56 -7.61
C PHE A 26 2.77 -7.68 -8.68
N PRO A 27 1.54 -7.17 -8.42
CA PRO A 27 0.65 -7.54 -7.30
C PRO A 27 0.28 -9.03 -7.37
N SER A 28 -0.01 -9.66 -6.22
CA SER A 28 -0.49 -11.06 -6.19
C SER A 28 -1.57 -11.22 -7.26
N GLU A 29 -1.36 -12.13 -8.21
CA GLU A 29 -2.16 -12.27 -9.44
C GLU A 29 -3.67 -12.43 -9.17
N ASN A 30 -4.06 -12.74 -7.94
CA ASN A 30 -5.43 -12.95 -7.50
C ASN A 30 -5.96 -11.89 -6.50
N ARG A 31 -5.20 -10.82 -6.21
CA ARG A 31 -5.66 -9.77 -5.31
C ARG A 31 -6.79 -8.98 -5.97
N HIS A 32 -7.89 -8.83 -5.25
CA HIS A 32 -8.99 -7.96 -5.65
C HIS A 32 -9.26 -6.90 -4.58
N ILE A 33 -9.89 -5.81 -5.01
CA ILE A 33 -10.33 -4.76 -4.10
C ILE A 33 -11.44 -5.28 -3.18
N ILE A 34 -11.27 -5.07 -1.87
CA ILE A 34 -12.31 -5.31 -0.88
C ILE A 34 -12.97 -3.95 -0.61
N ILE A 35 -14.29 -3.85 -0.86
CA ILE A 35 -15.04 -2.60 -0.74
C ILE A 35 -16.13 -2.74 0.33
N GLU A 36 -16.22 -1.76 1.23
CA GLU A 36 -17.31 -1.60 2.20
C GLU A 36 -18.18 -0.39 1.87
N ASN A 37 -19.45 -0.43 2.31
CA ASN A 37 -20.43 0.65 2.14
C ASN A 37 -20.67 1.04 0.66
N THR A 38 -20.70 0.06 -0.25
CA THR A 38 -20.69 0.25 -1.72
C THR A 38 -21.68 1.26 -2.28
N ASN A 39 -22.84 1.43 -1.63
CA ASN A 39 -23.88 2.39 -2.03
C ASN A 39 -23.45 3.86 -1.96
N ALA A 40 -22.35 4.16 -1.25
CA ALA A 40 -21.85 5.51 -1.03
C ALA A 40 -20.76 5.94 -2.04
N CYS A 41 -20.21 5.00 -2.80
CA CYS A 41 -19.07 5.28 -3.67
C CYS A 41 -19.51 6.07 -4.92
N SER A 42 -18.78 7.14 -5.24
CA SER A 42 -19.10 8.07 -6.32
C SER A 42 -18.00 8.14 -7.39
N ILE A 43 -16.74 7.86 -7.04
CA ILE A 43 -15.62 7.83 -7.98
C ILE A 43 -15.67 6.60 -8.90
N ALA A 44 -15.23 6.76 -10.15
CA ALA A 44 -15.19 5.67 -11.12
C ALA A 44 -14.28 4.51 -10.66
N ALA A 45 -14.69 3.27 -11.00
CA ALA A 45 -14.06 2.04 -10.51
C ALA A 45 -12.57 1.92 -10.84
N ASN A 46 -12.13 2.41 -12.01
CA ASN A 46 -10.73 2.40 -12.43
C ASN A 46 -9.83 3.29 -11.55
N PHE A 47 -10.36 4.38 -11.00
CA PHE A 47 -9.63 5.19 -10.04
C PHE A 47 -9.61 4.53 -8.66
N ARG A 48 -10.73 3.93 -8.20
CA ARG A 48 -10.74 3.14 -6.95
C ARG A 48 -9.68 2.04 -6.99
N ALA A 49 -9.63 1.29 -8.09
CA ALA A 49 -8.61 0.28 -8.32
C ALA A 49 -7.20 0.87 -8.26
N ALA A 50 -6.93 1.99 -8.94
CA ALA A 50 -5.61 2.62 -8.90
C ALA A 50 -5.18 3.06 -7.49
N PHE A 51 -6.11 3.59 -6.68
CA PHE A 51 -5.84 3.90 -5.28
C PHE A 51 -5.55 2.64 -4.48
N ASP A 52 -6.42 1.64 -4.55
CA ASP A 52 -6.30 0.39 -3.81
C ASP A 52 -5.02 -0.40 -4.16
N ASP A 53 -4.74 -0.57 -5.46
CA ASP A 53 -3.54 -1.24 -5.96
C ASP A 53 -2.26 -0.61 -5.42
N PHE A 54 -2.17 0.73 -5.44
CA PHE A 54 -1.01 1.43 -4.92
C PHE A 54 -0.84 1.20 -3.41
N HIS A 55 -1.89 1.42 -2.62
CA HIS A 55 -1.78 1.36 -1.16
C HIS A 55 -1.54 -0.07 -0.69
N ASN A 56 -2.38 -1.01 -1.10
CA ASN A 56 -2.27 -2.41 -0.68
C ASN A 56 -1.06 -3.10 -1.29
N GLY A 57 -0.69 -2.74 -2.52
CA GLY A 57 0.57 -3.19 -3.10
C GLY A 57 1.77 -2.74 -2.27
N LEU A 58 1.87 -1.45 -1.95
CA LEU A 58 2.98 -0.93 -1.14
C LEU A 58 3.00 -1.59 0.26
N ARG A 59 1.84 -1.74 0.89
CA ARG A 59 1.69 -2.42 2.18
C ARG A 59 2.14 -3.88 2.11
N GLN A 60 1.84 -4.58 1.03
CA GLN A 60 2.30 -5.95 0.83
C GLN A 60 3.83 -6.01 0.74
N ASN A 61 4.47 -5.05 0.07
CA ASN A 61 5.93 -4.95 0.00
C ASN A 61 6.53 -4.68 1.38
N VAL A 62 5.95 -3.74 2.15
CA VAL A 62 6.36 -3.47 3.54
C VAL A 62 6.21 -4.73 4.40
N SER A 63 5.10 -5.45 4.28
CA SER A 63 4.85 -6.66 5.07
C SER A 63 5.92 -7.74 4.87
N ARG A 64 6.45 -7.83 3.65
CA ARG A 64 7.46 -8.81 3.25
C ARG A 64 8.90 -8.28 3.34
N GLY A 65 9.08 -6.99 3.63
CA GLY A 65 10.39 -6.34 3.59
C GLY A 65 10.97 -6.20 2.18
N VAL A 66 10.11 -6.26 1.15
CA VAL A 66 10.50 -6.11 -0.26
C VAL A 66 10.67 -4.63 -0.57
N PRO A 67 11.79 -4.20 -1.16
CA PRO A 67 12.00 -2.80 -1.52
C PRO A 67 11.05 -2.36 -2.65
N TYR A 68 10.68 -1.09 -2.65
CA TYR A 68 9.86 -0.46 -3.71
C TYR A 68 10.43 0.91 -4.05
N ASN A 69 10.67 1.18 -5.34
CA ASN A 69 11.31 2.42 -5.81
C ASN A 69 12.58 2.79 -5.02
N SER A 70 13.46 1.81 -4.81
CA SER A 70 14.70 1.94 -4.01
C SER A 70 14.51 2.22 -2.50
N ILE A 71 13.27 2.34 -2.03
CA ILE A 71 12.96 2.46 -0.60
C ILE A 71 12.99 1.07 0.02
N ARG A 72 13.81 0.91 1.06
CA ARG A 72 13.83 -0.30 1.88
C ARG A 72 12.86 -0.15 3.04
N PHE A 73 12.06 -1.19 3.26
CA PHE A 73 11.12 -1.24 4.37
C PHE A 73 11.56 -2.28 5.39
N GLN A 74 11.40 -1.92 6.65
CA GLN A 74 11.49 -2.90 7.72
C GLN A 74 10.26 -3.81 7.66
N LYS A 75 10.51 -5.12 7.54
CA LYS A 75 9.47 -6.15 7.57
C LYS A 75 8.63 -6.03 8.85
N ARG A 76 7.30 -6.04 8.72
CA ARG A 76 6.37 -5.93 9.86
C ARG A 76 4.99 -6.52 9.56
N LEU A 77 4.24 -6.88 10.61
CA LEU A 77 2.81 -7.17 10.49
C LEU A 77 2.09 -5.95 9.89
N MET A 78 1.28 -6.18 8.87
CA MET A 78 0.65 -5.12 8.11
C MET A 78 -0.82 -5.44 7.87
N TYR A 79 -1.69 -4.48 8.17
CA TYR A 79 -3.08 -4.57 7.73
C TYR A 79 -3.21 -4.03 6.31
N GLY A 80 -4.00 -4.73 5.50
CA GLY A 80 -4.52 -4.20 4.26
C GLY A 80 -5.57 -3.14 4.54
N LEU A 81 -5.77 -2.25 3.58
CA LEU A 81 -6.82 -1.25 3.60
C LEU A 81 -8.03 -1.78 2.84
N ILE A 82 -9.18 -1.78 3.50
CA ILE A 82 -10.48 -1.96 2.86
C ILE A 82 -10.90 -0.61 2.28
N TYR A 83 -11.32 -0.60 1.02
CA TYR A 83 -11.85 0.63 0.41
C TYR A 83 -13.24 0.92 0.99
N ASP A 84 -13.39 1.98 1.76
CA ASP A 84 -14.63 2.36 2.41
C ASP A 84 -15.22 3.60 1.72
N CYS A 85 -16.39 3.41 1.12
CA CYS A 85 -17.09 4.48 0.41
C CYS A 85 -17.58 5.63 1.32
N GLU A 86 -17.74 5.42 2.63
CA GLU A 86 -18.03 6.52 3.56
C GLU A 86 -16.77 7.35 3.82
N LEU A 87 -15.58 6.72 3.85
CA LEU A 87 -14.31 7.46 3.87
C LEU A 87 -14.04 8.15 2.53
N GLU A 88 -14.56 7.64 1.42
CA GLU A 88 -14.53 8.34 0.13
C GLU A 88 -15.33 9.65 0.20
N LYS A 89 -16.54 9.63 0.77
CA LYS A 89 -17.32 10.85 1.03
C LYS A 89 -16.57 11.80 1.96
N LYS A 90 -15.93 11.29 3.02
CA LYS A 90 -15.10 12.12 3.91
C LYS A 90 -13.89 12.71 3.20
N ALA A 91 -13.28 12.00 2.26
CA ALA A 91 -12.22 12.54 1.42
C ALA A 91 -12.75 13.65 0.49
N ALA A 92 -14.00 13.56 0.02
CA ALA A 92 -14.64 14.63 -0.73
C ALA A 92 -14.86 15.88 0.13
N GLU A 93 -15.38 15.71 1.34
CA GLU A 93 -15.52 16.79 2.33
C GLU A 93 -14.17 17.46 2.64
N GLU A 94 -13.13 16.68 2.93
CA GLU A 94 -11.78 17.17 3.22
C GLU A 94 -11.16 17.91 2.02
N THR A 95 -11.44 17.46 0.80
CA THR A 95 -10.95 18.12 -0.41
C THR A 95 -11.60 19.49 -0.63
N MET A 96 -12.88 19.63 -0.26
CA MET A 96 -13.63 20.88 -0.40
C MET A 96 -13.40 21.83 0.79
N ASN A 97 -13.24 21.29 1.98
CA ASN A 97 -13.04 22.01 3.23
C ASN A 97 -11.88 21.36 4.02
N PRO A 98 -10.61 21.74 3.71
CA PRO A 98 -9.44 21.19 4.37
C PRO A 98 -9.48 21.35 5.90
N GLY A 99 -9.22 20.26 6.62
CA GLY A 99 -9.32 20.18 8.08
C GLY A 99 -10.64 19.61 8.61
N SER A 100 -11.61 19.29 7.75
CA SER A 100 -12.86 18.62 8.15
C SER A 100 -12.66 17.17 8.61
N ALA A 101 -11.54 16.54 8.23
CA ALA A 101 -11.17 15.19 8.64
C ALA A 101 -10.14 15.14 9.79
N ILE A 102 -10.21 16.06 10.77
CA ILE A 102 -9.18 16.22 11.83
C ILE A 102 -8.84 14.95 12.63
N ASN A 103 -9.81 14.07 12.85
CA ASN A 103 -9.66 12.82 13.61
C ASN A 103 -9.20 11.63 12.75
N TYR A 104 -8.99 11.85 11.46
CA TYR A 104 -8.62 10.82 10.50
C TYR A 104 -7.16 10.95 10.06
N GLY A 105 -6.63 9.88 9.46
CA GLY A 105 -5.44 10.01 8.63
C GLY A 105 -5.80 10.72 7.34
N VAL A 106 -4.95 11.62 6.85
CA VAL A 106 -5.17 12.32 5.58
C VAL A 106 -3.86 12.38 4.80
N VAL A 107 -3.92 12.03 3.51
CA VAL A 107 -2.87 12.36 2.54
C VAL A 107 -3.52 13.03 1.35
N ASN A 108 -2.83 14.01 0.77
CA ASN A 108 -3.26 14.64 -0.46
C ASN A 108 -2.07 14.93 -1.37
N PHE A 109 -2.37 15.10 -2.65
CA PHE A 109 -1.41 15.51 -3.66
C PHE A 109 -2.10 16.23 -4.81
N THR A 110 -1.34 17.09 -5.50
CA THR A 110 -1.80 17.77 -6.71
C THR A 110 -0.89 17.39 -7.86
N MET A 111 -1.47 17.00 -9.00
CA MET A 111 -0.72 16.65 -10.20
C MET A 111 -1.25 17.39 -11.43
N GLN A 112 -0.34 17.92 -12.23
CA GLN A 112 -0.69 18.47 -13.54
C GLN A 112 -0.91 17.34 -14.54
N TYR A 113 -1.81 17.54 -15.51
CA TYR A 113 -2.05 16.57 -16.58
C TYR A 113 -2.44 17.23 -17.90
N THR A 114 -2.11 16.57 -19.01
CA THR A 114 -2.46 17.03 -20.37
C THR A 114 -3.47 16.13 -21.05
N LYS A 115 -3.37 14.81 -20.86
CA LYS A 115 -4.19 13.80 -21.55
C LYS A 115 -4.99 12.93 -20.59
N SER A 116 -4.33 12.30 -19.61
CA SER A 116 -4.95 11.30 -18.74
C SER A 116 -4.87 11.70 -17.28
N VAL A 117 -6.05 11.94 -16.68
CA VAL A 117 -6.20 12.17 -15.24
C VAL A 117 -5.74 10.94 -14.47
N LEU A 118 -6.13 9.73 -14.91
CA LEU A 118 -5.76 8.49 -14.24
C LEU A 118 -4.24 8.29 -14.19
N LYS A 119 -3.53 8.62 -15.27
CA LYS A 119 -2.05 8.58 -15.28
C LYS A 119 -1.48 9.55 -14.25
N ALA A 120 -1.97 10.78 -14.22
CA ALA A 120 -1.53 11.78 -13.25
C ALA A 120 -1.82 11.39 -11.80
N VAL A 121 -2.97 10.75 -11.53
CA VAL A 121 -3.28 10.18 -10.21
C VAL A 121 -2.27 9.11 -9.81
N LYS A 122 -1.93 8.18 -10.71
CA LYS A 122 -0.91 7.14 -10.46
C LYS A 122 0.47 7.75 -10.19
N GLU A 123 0.87 8.77 -10.95
CA GLU A 123 2.13 9.49 -10.73
C GLU A 123 2.14 10.24 -9.40
N GLY A 124 1.04 10.89 -9.02
CA GLY A 124 0.90 11.57 -7.74
C GLY A 124 0.97 10.62 -6.54
N LEU A 125 0.39 9.43 -6.66
CA LEU A 125 0.52 8.36 -5.65
C LEU A 125 1.98 7.96 -5.46
N VAL A 126 2.74 7.73 -6.54
CA VAL A 126 4.18 7.47 -6.46
C VAL A 126 4.92 8.66 -5.83
N GLY A 127 4.49 9.90 -6.10
CA GLY A 127 5.04 11.11 -5.48
C GLY A 127 4.89 11.17 -3.95
N LEU A 128 3.88 10.50 -3.36
CA LEU A 128 3.69 10.44 -1.90
C LEU A 128 4.88 9.81 -1.18
N LEU A 129 5.63 8.95 -1.85
CA LEU A 129 6.82 8.28 -1.28
C LEU A 129 7.93 9.27 -0.91
N ASN A 130 7.96 10.43 -1.56
CA ASN A 130 8.95 11.48 -1.30
C ASN A 130 8.57 12.37 -0.10
N ASN A 131 7.39 12.17 0.48
CA ASN A 131 6.92 12.89 1.66
C ASN A 131 6.82 11.93 2.84
N THR A 132 7.73 12.05 3.81
CA THR A 132 7.78 11.15 4.98
C THR A 132 6.47 11.05 5.74
N LYS A 133 5.72 12.17 5.91
CA LYS A 133 4.43 12.15 6.62
C LYS A 133 3.38 11.37 5.83
N ALA A 134 3.31 11.61 4.51
CA ALA A 134 2.38 10.91 3.65
C ALA A 134 2.72 9.42 3.54
N LEU A 135 4.00 9.10 3.32
CA LEU A 135 4.49 7.73 3.31
C LEU A 135 4.08 7.01 4.60
N ASN A 136 4.40 7.58 5.77
CA ASN A 136 4.07 7.00 7.07
C ASN A 136 2.57 6.70 7.21
N GLN A 137 1.70 7.58 6.71
CA GLN A 137 0.25 7.34 6.70
C GLN A 137 -0.14 6.20 5.76
N VAL A 138 0.37 6.21 4.52
CA VAL A 138 0.09 5.16 3.52
C VAL A 138 0.51 3.79 4.05
N ILE A 139 1.66 3.69 4.73
CA ILE A 139 2.21 2.43 5.26
C ILE A 139 1.89 2.20 6.75
N TYR A 140 0.95 2.95 7.34
CA TYR A 140 0.62 2.81 8.76
C TYR A 140 -0.11 1.49 9.02
N PRO A 141 0.48 0.55 9.77
CA PRO A 141 0.01 -0.83 9.78
C PRO A 141 -1.27 -1.07 10.59
N LYS A 142 -1.72 -0.07 11.36
CA LYS A 142 -2.98 -0.11 12.11
C LYS A 142 -4.14 0.58 11.38
N ALA A 143 -3.92 1.30 10.28
CA ALA A 143 -5.05 1.75 9.46
C ALA A 143 -5.63 0.55 8.71
N THR A 144 -6.96 0.40 8.73
CA THR A 144 -7.68 -0.76 8.18
C THR A 144 -8.65 -0.39 7.07
N ARG A 145 -9.03 0.89 6.97
CA ARG A 145 -9.96 1.41 5.98
C ARG A 145 -9.45 2.72 5.41
N PHE A 146 -9.76 2.97 4.15
CA PHE A 146 -9.48 4.24 3.50
C PHE A 146 -10.48 4.52 2.37
N GLY A 147 -10.60 5.78 1.98
CA GLY A 147 -11.33 6.19 0.79
C GLY A 147 -10.69 7.42 0.19
N CYS A 148 -10.81 7.59 -1.13
CA CYS A 148 -10.11 8.65 -1.86
C CYS A 148 -11.03 9.40 -2.80
N TRP A 149 -10.87 10.72 -2.83
CA TRP A 149 -11.60 11.62 -3.71
C TRP A 149 -10.63 12.45 -4.57
N GLY A 150 -11.09 12.88 -5.74
CA GLY A 150 -10.32 13.77 -6.60
C GLY A 150 -11.19 14.83 -7.26
N ILE A 151 -10.67 16.06 -7.34
CA ILE A 151 -11.28 17.16 -8.10
C ILE A 151 -10.34 17.66 -9.19
N LEU A 152 -10.93 18.03 -10.33
CA LEU A 152 -10.20 18.65 -11.43
C LEU A 152 -10.18 20.16 -11.23
N LYS A 153 -8.98 20.74 -11.27
CA LYS A 153 -8.77 22.19 -11.20
C LYS A 153 -8.14 22.67 -12.50
N LYS A 154 -8.38 23.93 -12.83
CA LYS A 154 -7.70 24.63 -13.92
C LYS A 154 -7.10 25.91 -13.37
N GLU A 155 -5.79 26.05 -13.48
CA GLU A 155 -5.03 27.19 -12.98
C GLU A 155 -4.07 27.64 -14.08
N ASN A 156 -4.12 28.90 -14.48
CA ASN A 156 -3.23 29.48 -15.50
C ASN A 156 -3.06 28.64 -16.78
N LYS A 157 -4.19 28.15 -17.33
CA LYS A 157 -4.28 27.24 -18.50
C LYS A 157 -3.76 25.81 -18.29
N THR A 158 -3.24 25.50 -17.11
CA THR A 158 -2.80 24.15 -16.73
C THR A 158 -3.94 23.40 -16.07
N ARG A 159 -4.16 22.15 -16.50
CA ARG A 159 -5.12 21.23 -15.89
C ARG A 159 -4.44 20.46 -14.77
N GLN A 160 -5.07 20.42 -13.61
CA GLN A 160 -4.58 19.76 -12.41
C GLN A 160 -5.65 18.82 -11.86
N VAL A 161 -5.22 17.75 -11.21
CA VAL A 161 -6.04 16.92 -10.33
C VAL A 161 -5.52 17.09 -8.91
N LEU A 162 -6.38 17.52 -7.99
CA LEU A 162 -6.15 17.43 -6.56
C LEU A 162 -6.81 16.15 -6.09
N SER A 163 -6.06 15.27 -5.44
CA SER A 163 -6.57 14.03 -4.84
C SER A 163 -6.28 13.99 -3.36
N THR A 164 -7.24 13.48 -2.60
CA THR A 164 -7.17 13.32 -1.15
C THR A 164 -7.60 11.90 -0.80
N CYS A 165 -6.87 11.24 0.09
CA CYS A 165 -7.28 9.98 0.69
C CYS A 165 -7.39 10.15 2.21
N VAL A 166 -8.47 9.63 2.77
CA VAL A 166 -8.78 9.66 4.20
C VAL A 166 -8.74 8.22 4.74
N TYR A 167 -8.18 8.04 5.93
CA TYR A 167 -7.97 6.75 6.58
C TYR A 167 -8.64 6.74 7.94
N ASP A 168 -9.19 5.59 8.32
CA ASP A 168 -9.81 5.37 9.63
C ASP A 168 -8.89 5.65 10.82
N LYS A 169 -7.58 5.47 10.64
CA LYS A 169 -6.58 5.72 11.67
C LYS A 169 -5.45 6.62 11.18
N LYS A 170 -5.20 7.68 11.95
CA LYS A 170 -4.04 8.55 11.78
C LYS A 170 -2.76 7.83 12.20
N ALA A 171 -1.71 7.97 11.40
CA ALA A 171 -0.40 7.43 11.74
C ALA A 171 0.13 8.06 13.03
N GLU A 172 0.50 7.21 13.96
CA GLU A 172 1.20 7.58 15.19
C GLU A 172 2.70 7.36 14.98
N MET A 173 3.53 8.13 15.68
CA MET A 173 5.00 7.99 15.66
C MET A 173 5.49 6.87 16.59
N ASP A 174 4.60 5.97 17.00
CA ASP A 174 4.92 4.88 17.93
C ASP A 174 5.83 3.83 17.27
N SER A 175 6.57 3.12 18.12
CA SER A 175 7.46 2.04 17.72
C SER A 175 6.68 0.96 16.98
N LEU A 176 6.83 0.98 15.65
CA LEU A 176 6.26 0.01 14.75
C LEU A 176 6.77 -1.37 15.16
N ILE A 177 5.87 -2.22 15.66
CA ILE A 177 6.24 -3.55 16.14
C ILE A 177 6.71 -4.37 14.94
N THR A 178 7.99 -4.74 14.94
CA THR A 178 8.53 -5.72 14.02
C THR A 178 7.93 -7.09 14.30
N LYS A 179 7.17 -7.58 13.34
CA LYS A 179 6.56 -8.91 13.31
C LYS A 179 6.65 -9.46 11.88
N GLU A 180 6.48 -10.75 11.72
CA GLU A 180 6.41 -11.35 10.39
C GLU A 180 5.12 -10.93 9.66
N ALA A 181 5.13 -11.04 8.33
CA ALA A 181 3.90 -10.98 7.54
C ALA A 181 2.93 -12.08 7.99
N CYS A 182 1.62 -11.87 7.84
CA CYS A 182 0.69 -12.93 8.19
C CYS A 182 0.76 -14.07 7.16
N THR A 183 0.68 -15.30 7.65
CA THR A 183 0.44 -16.51 6.84
C THR A 183 -0.88 -17.17 7.22
N THR A 184 -1.37 -16.95 8.45
CA THR A 184 -2.66 -17.42 8.94
C THR A 184 -3.39 -16.29 9.69
N ASN A 185 -4.69 -16.49 9.95
CA ASN A 185 -5.52 -15.51 10.63
C ASN A 185 -5.02 -15.18 12.06
N GLU A 186 -4.43 -16.16 12.74
CA GLU A 186 -3.91 -16.03 14.10
C GLU A 186 -2.72 -15.07 14.19
N ASN A 187 -2.01 -14.83 13.08
CA ASN A 187 -0.93 -13.84 13.05
C ASN A 187 -1.45 -12.39 13.10
N CYS A 188 -2.73 -12.17 12.82
CA CYS A 188 -3.33 -10.84 12.76
C CYS A 188 -3.74 -10.35 14.15
N THR A 189 -2.78 -9.74 14.86
CA THR A 189 -2.93 -9.43 16.29
C THR A 189 -3.38 -8.01 16.64
N TYR A 190 -3.52 -7.08 15.69
CA TYR A 190 -3.95 -5.72 16.04
C TYR A 190 -5.45 -5.59 16.26
N TYR A 191 -6.24 -6.44 15.60
CA TYR A 191 -7.69 -6.43 15.66
C TYR A 191 -8.23 -7.86 15.75
N ASN A 192 -9.14 -8.12 16.68
CA ASN A 192 -9.76 -9.44 16.84
C ASN A 192 -10.58 -9.82 15.61
N GLY A 193 -10.60 -11.13 15.28
CA GLY A 193 -11.38 -11.66 14.16
C GLY A 193 -10.88 -11.24 12.77
N SER A 194 -9.60 -10.87 12.67
CA SER A 194 -8.97 -10.51 11.39
C SER A 194 -8.71 -11.73 10.51
N THR A 195 -8.73 -11.53 9.20
CA THR A 195 -8.37 -12.57 8.21
C THR A 195 -7.04 -12.22 7.55
N CYS A 196 -6.17 -13.20 7.33
CA CYS A 196 -4.95 -13.03 6.56
C CYS A 196 -5.21 -13.36 5.08
N LEU A 197 -5.00 -12.40 4.19
CA LEU A 197 -5.09 -12.55 2.74
C LEU A 197 -3.89 -11.88 2.09
N TRP A 198 -3.21 -12.58 1.17
CA TRP A 198 -2.08 -12.01 0.40
C TRP A 198 -1.00 -11.36 1.28
N SER A 199 -0.65 -11.98 2.40
CA SER A 199 0.29 -11.46 3.41
C SER A 199 -0.14 -10.16 4.11
N LEU A 200 -1.41 -9.78 4.00
CA LEU A 200 -2.03 -8.63 4.67
C LEU A 200 -3.16 -9.08 5.58
N CYS A 201 -3.24 -8.48 6.76
CA CYS A 201 -4.37 -8.67 7.65
C CYS A 201 -5.53 -7.75 7.27
N TYR A 202 -6.74 -8.27 7.22
CA TYR A 202 -7.96 -7.48 6.99
C TYR A 202 -8.84 -7.57 8.24
N ALA A 203 -9.12 -6.42 8.83
CA ALA A 203 -9.92 -6.32 10.04
C ALA A 203 -11.42 -6.49 9.71
N LYS A 204 -12.12 -7.31 10.50
CA LYS A 204 -13.58 -7.42 10.40
C LYS A 204 -14.23 -6.06 10.71
N LYS A 205 -15.38 -5.79 10.09
CA LYS A 205 -16.24 -4.67 10.50
C LYS A 205 -16.72 -4.95 11.92
N PHE A 206 -16.30 -4.12 12.88
CA PHE A 206 -16.89 -4.12 14.21
C PHE A 206 -18.26 -3.45 14.08
N PHE A 207 -19.32 -4.22 14.34
CA PHE A 207 -20.70 -3.73 14.45
C PHE A 207 -20.98 -3.32 15.89
#